data_AF-A0A7S1YAI0-F1
#
_entry.id   AF-A0A7S1YAI0-F1
#
_cell.length_a   1.000
_cell.length_b   1.000
_cell.length_c   1.000
_cell.angle_alpha   90.00
_cell.angle_beta   90.00
_cell.angle_gamma   90.00
#
_symmetry.space_group_name_H-M   'P 1'
#
loop_
_entity.id
_entity.type
_entity.pdbx_description
1 polymer ?
#
loop_
_entity_poly.entity_id
_entity_poly.type
_entity_poly.pdbx_seq_one_letter_code
_entity_poly.pdbx_strand_id
1 'polypeptide(L)'
;FAGDTMHMARLQDTSRLKRGSGYSLEALTSDLLQRTKKPMKELFGIPRLRKDGTEGAIVDVPPVEVMQRDPKHRAKFIRYSCYDAEGTWLIREQLQLLLEKMPWIGGENLWQYYQRYLCAFGDVLTDMERRGVRVDAKDYLAQVEVQARKDRVEHEKKFREWAHQQIGIDGLALNPASSTQLSTFLFGGARNEKTGEPTEKERVFKVL
;
A
#
# COMPACT_ATOMS: atom_id res chain seq x y z
N PHE A 1 21.26 7.42 -9.87
CA PHE A 1 20.14 6.57 -10.37
C PHE A 1 20.33 5.99 -11.79
N ALA A 2 21.54 5.56 -12.19
CA ALA A 2 21.84 5.26 -13.61
C ALA A 2 21.18 3.99 -14.22
N GLY A 3 20.34 3.27 -13.48
CA GLY A 3 19.73 2.01 -13.92
C GLY A 3 18.74 1.42 -12.92
N ASP A 4 17.91 2.27 -12.31
CA ASP A 4 16.79 1.81 -11.47
C ASP A 4 15.77 1.06 -12.35
N THR A 5 15.72 -0.26 -12.20
CA THR A 5 14.88 -1.17 -12.99
C THR A 5 13.40 -0.98 -12.76
N MET A 6 12.98 -0.51 -11.57
CA MET A 6 11.58 -0.20 -11.29
C MET A 6 11.15 1.03 -12.11
N HIS A 7 11.96 2.09 -12.14
CA HIS A 7 11.67 3.27 -12.95
C HIS A 7 11.70 2.97 -14.45
N MET A 8 12.70 2.21 -14.91
CA MET A 8 12.79 1.80 -16.31
C MET A 8 11.56 0.97 -16.73
N ALA A 9 11.12 0.04 -15.89
CA ALA A 9 9.93 -0.77 -16.16
C ALA A 9 8.63 0.05 -16.15
N ARG A 10 8.49 1.02 -15.23
CA ARG A 10 7.36 1.96 -15.23
C ARG A 10 7.32 2.80 -16.48
N LEU A 11 8.48 3.28 -16.94
CA LEU A 11 8.59 4.04 -18.17
C LEU A 11 8.22 3.20 -19.41
N GLN A 12 8.62 1.93 -19.42
CA GLN A 12 8.32 0.99 -20.49
C GLN A 12 6.83 0.64 -20.56
N ASP A 13 6.19 0.33 -19.44
CA ASP A 13 4.74 0.08 -19.37
C ASP A 13 4.18 0.42 -18.00
N THR A 14 3.53 1.59 -17.89
CA THR A 14 2.86 2.05 -16.67
C THR A 14 1.65 1.20 -16.24
N SER A 15 1.12 0.35 -17.12
CA SER A 15 -0.10 -0.43 -16.90
C SER A 15 0.13 -1.77 -16.20
N ARG A 16 1.39 -2.18 -15.95
CA ARG A 16 1.73 -3.50 -15.34
C ARG A 16 1.04 -3.76 -14.00
N LEU A 17 0.81 -2.72 -13.19
CA LEU A 17 0.04 -2.86 -11.95
C LEU A 17 -1.39 -3.33 -12.18
N LYS A 18 -2.07 -2.82 -13.21
CA LYS A 18 -3.46 -3.19 -13.54
C LYS A 18 -3.56 -4.63 -14.07
N ARG A 19 -2.48 -5.15 -14.65
CA ARG A 19 -2.40 -6.52 -15.17
C ARG A 19 -1.94 -7.54 -14.14
N GLY A 20 -1.70 -7.12 -12.89
CA GLY A 20 -1.34 -8.02 -11.79
C GLY A 20 0.15 -8.37 -11.69
N SER A 21 1.00 -7.96 -12.64
CA SER A 21 2.44 -8.22 -12.57
C SER A 21 3.20 -7.20 -11.71
N GLY A 22 2.75 -5.94 -11.58
CA GLY A 22 3.42 -4.97 -10.70
C GLY A 22 4.86 -4.63 -11.13
N TYR A 23 5.74 -4.17 -10.22
CA TYR A 23 7.13 -3.76 -10.54
C TYR A 23 8.18 -4.29 -9.56
N SER A 24 7.82 -5.30 -8.76
CA SER A 24 8.79 -5.93 -7.87
C SER A 24 9.87 -6.64 -8.68
N LEU A 25 11.03 -6.84 -8.06
CA LEU A 25 12.10 -7.61 -8.70
C LEU A 25 11.62 -9.02 -9.07
N GLU A 26 10.81 -9.65 -8.22
CA GLU A 26 10.21 -10.97 -8.47
C GLU A 26 9.36 -11.00 -9.74
N ALA A 27 8.48 -10.01 -9.90
CA ALA A 27 7.64 -9.94 -11.09
C ALA A 27 8.43 -9.62 -12.35
N LEU A 28 9.43 -8.74 -12.26
CA LEU A 28 10.26 -8.38 -13.39
C LEU A 28 11.15 -9.54 -13.84
N THR A 29 11.74 -10.30 -12.91
CA THR A 29 12.53 -11.48 -13.28
C THR A 29 11.64 -12.56 -13.87
N SER A 30 10.42 -12.73 -13.37
CA SER A 30 9.46 -13.70 -13.91
C SER A 30 9.06 -13.33 -15.34
N ASP A 31 8.63 -12.09 -15.57
CA ASP A 31 8.07 -11.67 -16.85
C ASP A 31 9.15 -11.49 -17.94
N LEU A 32 10.28 -10.85 -17.60
CA LEU A 32 11.28 -10.45 -18.59
C LEU A 32 12.42 -11.48 -18.75
N LEU A 33 12.70 -12.27 -17.71
CA LEU A 33 13.82 -13.22 -17.71
C LEU A 33 13.36 -14.69 -17.59
N GLN A 34 12.05 -14.94 -17.42
CA GLN A 34 11.52 -16.28 -17.14
C GLN A 34 12.19 -16.96 -15.93
N ARG A 35 12.53 -16.13 -14.93
CA ARG A 35 13.23 -16.54 -13.71
C ARG A 35 12.38 -16.19 -12.48
N THR A 36 12.03 -17.21 -11.70
CA THR A 36 11.25 -17.01 -10.46
C THR A 36 12.17 -16.67 -9.29
N LYS A 37 11.96 -15.50 -8.69
CA LYS A 37 12.60 -15.10 -7.44
C LYS A 37 11.81 -15.67 -6.27
N LYS A 38 12.47 -16.31 -5.32
CA LYS A 38 11.81 -16.75 -4.08
C LYS A 38 11.66 -15.56 -3.11
N PRO A 39 10.49 -15.36 -2.47
CA PRO A 39 10.30 -14.27 -1.52
C PRO A 39 11.05 -14.49 -0.21
N MET A 40 11.42 -13.39 0.48
CA MET A 40 12.14 -13.43 1.76
C MET A 40 11.43 -14.29 2.81
N LYS A 41 10.10 -14.18 2.87
CA LYS A 41 9.27 -14.91 3.83
C LYS A 41 9.34 -16.43 3.63
N GLU A 42 9.52 -16.91 2.41
CA GLU A 42 9.72 -18.34 2.13
C GLU A 42 11.12 -18.81 2.58
N LEU A 43 12.15 -17.99 2.33
CA LEU A 43 13.54 -18.40 2.58
C LEU A 43 13.99 -18.25 4.04
N PHE A 44 13.47 -17.24 4.72
CA PHE A 44 13.92 -16.79 6.04
C PHE A 44 12.79 -16.73 7.07
N GLY A 45 11.54 -17.02 6.69
CA GLY A 45 10.41 -16.96 7.59
C GLY A 45 10.54 -17.92 8.77
N ILE A 46 10.30 -17.39 9.97
CA ILE A 46 10.28 -18.15 11.21
C ILE A 46 8.84 -18.11 11.74
N PRO A 47 8.16 -19.28 11.90
CA PRO A 47 6.83 -19.31 12.47
C PRO A 47 6.87 -18.85 13.93
N ARG A 48 5.98 -17.92 14.27
CA ARG A 48 5.87 -17.40 15.63
C ARG A 48 5.19 -18.45 16.49
N LEU A 49 5.86 -18.88 17.56
CA LEU A 49 5.30 -19.87 18.47
C LEU A 49 4.08 -19.32 19.21
N ARG A 50 3.06 -20.17 19.38
CA ARG A 50 1.88 -19.90 20.22
C ARG A 50 2.25 -20.01 21.70
N LYS A 51 1.33 -19.62 22.58
CA LYS A 51 1.50 -19.75 24.04
C LYS A 51 1.72 -21.21 24.50
N ASP A 52 1.29 -22.18 23.70
CA ASP A 52 1.45 -23.62 23.95
C ASP A 52 2.74 -24.21 23.35
N GLY A 53 3.60 -23.40 22.72
CA GLY A 53 4.86 -23.83 22.10
C GLY A 53 4.71 -24.42 20.69
N THR A 54 3.50 -24.53 20.14
CA THR A 54 3.28 -24.98 18.75
C THR A 54 3.47 -23.84 17.74
N GLU A 55 3.72 -24.18 16.47
CA GLU A 55 3.90 -23.18 15.41
C GLU A 55 2.60 -22.39 15.14
N GLY A 56 2.70 -21.07 15.19
CA GLY A 56 1.62 -20.15 14.83
C GLY A 56 1.57 -19.89 13.33
N ALA A 57 0.41 -19.42 12.85
CA ALA A 57 0.21 -19.06 11.45
C ALA A 57 0.94 -17.76 11.04
N ILE A 58 1.38 -16.97 12.02
CA ILE A 58 2.15 -15.74 11.80
C ILE A 58 3.61 -16.15 11.58
N VAL A 59 4.16 -15.75 10.43
CA VAL A 59 5.55 -16.00 10.07
C VAL A 59 6.27 -14.66 10.03
N ASP A 60 7.27 -14.52 10.89
CA ASP A 60 8.10 -13.33 11.00
C ASP A 60 9.38 -13.52 10.18
N VAL A 61 9.81 -12.47 9.49
CA VAL A 61 11.12 -12.45 8.83
C VAL A 61 12.09 -11.78 9.79
N PRO A 62 13.20 -12.44 10.17
CA PRO A 62 14.17 -11.85 11.08
C PRO A 62 14.81 -10.59 10.46
N PRO A 63 15.34 -9.67 11.29
CA PRO A 63 16.08 -8.50 10.79
C PRO A 63 17.24 -8.90 9.87
N VAL A 64 17.59 -8.02 8.93
CA VAL A 64 18.63 -8.28 7.92
C VAL A 64 19.98 -8.59 8.56
N GLU A 65 20.32 -7.90 9.64
CA GLU A 65 21.55 -8.08 10.40
C GLU A 65 21.64 -9.49 10.99
N VAL A 66 20.51 -10.06 11.40
CA VAL A 66 20.42 -11.44 11.90
C VAL A 66 20.62 -12.42 10.75
N MET A 67 19.93 -12.23 9.62
CA MET A 67 20.05 -13.10 8.45
C MET A 67 21.48 -13.15 7.87
N GLN A 68 22.20 -12.03 7.94
CA GLN A 68 23.58 -11.93 7.46
C GLN A 68 24.59 -12.64 8.36
N ARG A 69 24.34 -12.65 9.68
CA ARG A 69 25.30 -13.09 10.69
C ARG A 69 25.04 -14.52 11.17
N ASP A 70 23.79 -14.96 11.23
CA ASP A 70 23.44 -16.31 11.66
C ASP A 70 23.95 -17.36 10.64
N PRO A 71 24.82 -18.31 11.05
CA PRO A 71 25.28 -19.39 10.18
C PRO A 71 24.17 -20.16 9.47
N LYS A 72 22.98 -20.30 10.07
CA LYS A 72 21.83 -20.99 9.48
C LYS A 72 21.26 -20.28 8.24
N HIS A 73 21.32 -18.95 8.23
CA HIS A 73 20.71 -18.12 7.18
C HIS A 73 21.76 -17.55 6.22
N ARG A 74 23.01 -17.37 6.66
CA ARG A 74 24.06 -16.66 5.93
C ARG A 74 24.27 -17.17 4.50
N ALA A 75 24.35 -18.48 4.28
CA ALA A 75 24.53 -19.03 2.94
C ALA A 75 23.31 -18.76 2.03
N LYS A 76 22.09 -18.86 2.57
CA LYS A 76 20.86 -18.51 1.84
C LYS A 76 20.81 -17.01 1.55
N PHE A 77 21.23 -16.17 2.51
CA PHE A 77 21.28 -14.72 2.36
C PHE A 77 22.26 -14.30 1.25
N ILE A 78 23.45 -14.91 1.19
CA ILE A 78 24.41 -14.69 0.11
C ILE A 78 23.78 -15.03 -1.24
N ARG A 79 23.18 -16.22 -1.37
CA ARG A 79 22.54 -16.63 -2.63
C ARG A 79 21.38 -15.71 -3.03
N TYR A 80 20.54 -15.33 -2.06
CA TYR A 80 19.45 -14.38 -2.28
C TYR A 80 19.98 -13.04 -2.78
N SER A 81 20.98 -12.49 -2.11
CA SER A 81 21.56 -11.19 -2.47
C SER A 81 22.25 -11.23 -3.84
N CYS A 82 22.97 -12.32 -4.15
CA CYS A 82 23.58 -12.50 -5.47
C CYS A 82 22.51 -12.60 -6.56
N TYR A 83 21.42 -13.33 -6.31
CA TYR A 83 20.31 -13.44 -7.25
C TYR A 83 19.65 -12.07 -7.48
N ASP A 84 19.47 -11.27 -6.43
CA ASP A 84 18.92 -9.92 -6.54
C ASP A 84 19.80 -9.02 -7.41
N ALA A 85 21.12 -9.06 -7.20
CA ALA A 85 22.08 -8.28 -7.97
C ALA A 85 22.12 -8.71 -9.45
N GLU A 86 22.23 -10.01 -9.70
CA GLU A 86 22.24 -10.58 -11.06
C GLU A 86 20.92 -10.30 -11.79
N GLY A 87 19.79 -10.56 -11.13
CA GLY A 87 18.46 -10.31 -11.69
C GLY A 87 18.26 -8.84 -12.02
N THR A 88 18.68 -7.94 -11.13
CA THR A 88 18.61 -6.49 -11.38
C THR A 88 19.45 -6.09 -12.59
N TRP A 89 20.67 -6.61 -12.72
CA TRP A 89 21.52 -6.33 -13.88
C TRP A 89 20.89 -6.84 -15.19
N LEU A 90 20.44 -8.09 -15.22
CA LEU A 90 19.81 -8.68 -16.40
C LEU A 90 18.52 -7.95 -16.80
N ILE A 91 17.69 -7.55 -15.83
CA ILE A 91 16.48 -6.75 -16.09
C ILE A 91 16.87 -5.39 -16.68
N ARG A 92 17.90 -4.74 -16.13
CA ARG A 92 18.37 -3.44 -16.63
C ARG A 92 18.79 -3.53 -18.10
N GLU A 93 19.54 -4.56 -18.48
CA GLU A 93 19.94 -4.79 -19.88
C GLU A 93 18.71 -4.95 -20.78
N GLN A 94 17.76 -5.79 -20.38
CA GLN A 94 16.54 -6.01 -21.18
C GLN A 94 15.67 -4.76 -21.29
N LEU A 95 15.49 -4.03 -20.19
CA LEU A 95 14.71 -2.80 -20.19
C LEU A 95 15.37 -1.70 -21.02
N GLN A 96 16.70 -1.58 -21.02
CA GLN A 96 17.38 -0.65 -21.92
C GLN A 96 17.02 -0.95 -23.38
N LEU A 97 17.15 -2.20 -23.82
CA LEU A 97 16.82 -2.61 -25.18
C LEU A 97 15.36 -2.33 -25.56
N LEU A 98 14.43 -2.45 -24.60
CA LEU A 98 13.02 -2.12 -24.81
C LEU A 98 12.80 -0.62 -24.93
N LEU A 99 13.41 0.18 -24.05
CA LEU A 99 13.28 1.63 -24.04
C LEU A 99 13.94 2.28 -25.27
N GLU A 100 15.03 1.72 -25.79
CA GLU A 100 15.68 2.17 -27.02
C GLU A 100 14.78 2.03 -28.26
N LYS A 101 13.87 1.05 -28.24
CA LYS A 101 12.88 0.80 -29.31
C LYS A 101 11.62 1.65 -29.20
N MET A 102 11.44 2.35 -28.08
CA MET A 102 10.26 3.18 -27.84
C MET A 102 10.55 4.63 -28.22
N PRO A 103 9.99 5.14 -29.34
CA PRO A 103 10.25 6.50 -29.78
C PRO A 103 9.72 7.52 -28.78
N TRP A 104 10.44 8.63 -28.67
CA TRP A 104 10.12 9.80 -27.89
C TRP A 104 10.24 11.07 -28.76
N ILE A 105 9.94 12.23 -28.17
CA ILE A 105 9.86 13.51 -28.86
C ILE A 105 11.21 13.86 -29.54
N GLY A 106 11.15 14.44 -30.73
CA GLY A 106 12.34 14.96 -31.42
C GLY A 106 13.25 13.90 -32.04
N GLY A 107 12.73 12.68 -32.28
CA GLY A 107 13.52 11.58 -32.84
C GLY A 107 14.40 10.87 -31.82
N GLU A 108 14.25 11.20 -30.54
CA GLU A 108 14.88 10.47 -29.43
C GLU A 108 14.06 9.23 -29.05
N ASN A 109 14.57 8.43 -28.11
CA ASN A 109 13.85 7.30 -27.54
C ASN A 109 13.70 7.42 -26.01
N LEU A 110 12.90 6.55 -25.41
CA LEU A 110 12.65 6.60 -23.97
C LEU A 110 13.90 6.27 -23.12
N TRP A 111 14.90 5.58 -23.69
CA TRP A 111 16.18 5.38 -23.00
C TRP A 111 16.95 6.70 -22.85
N GLN A 112 17.02 7.51 -23.91
CA GLN A 112 17.62 8.85 -23.86
C GLN A 112 16.86 9.78 -22.90
N TYR A 113 15.52 9.72 -22.91
CA TYR A 113 14.70 10.42 -21.91
C TYR A 113 15.06 9.99 -20.47
N TYR A 114 15.16 8.68 -20.23
CA TYR A 114 15.50 8.14 -18.91
C TYR A 114 16.85 8.68 -18.42
N GLN A 115 17.88 8.60 -19.26
CA GLN A 115 19.22 9.06 -18.91
C GLN A 115 19.26 10.57 -18.66
N ARG A 116 18.56 11.36 -19.47
CA ARG A 116 18.58 12.82 -19.39
C ARG A 116 17.80 13.37 -18.19
N TYR A 117 16.64 12.79 -17.89
CA TYR A 117 15.71 13.36 -16.91
C TYR A 117 15.51 12.49 -15.68
N LEU A 118 15.24 11.19 -15.84
CA LEU A 118 14.86 10.34 -14.71
C LEU A 118 16.02 10.00 -13.78
N CYS A 119 17.24 9.88 -14.30
CA CYS A 119 18.43 9.70 -13.47
C CYS A 119 18.60 10.86 -12.49
N ALA A 120 18.68 12.10 -12.99
CA ALA A 120 18.84 13.28 -12.15
C ALA A 120 17.63 13.51 -11.23
N PHE A 121 16.42 13.25 -11.73
CA PHE A 121 15.21 13.33 -10.93
C PHE A 121 15.22 12.36 -9.74
N GLY A 122 15.71 11.13 -9.92
CA GLY A 122 15.85 10.17 -8.83
C GLY A 122 16.80 10.63 -7.72
N ASP A 123 17.91 11.28 -8.10
CA ASP A 123 18.84 11.87 -7.13
C ASP A 123 18.15 12.98 -6.32
N VAL A 124 17.39 13.87 -6.99
CA VAL A 124 16.60 14.92 -6.33
C VAL A 124 15.55 14.34 -5.38
N LEU A 125 14.83 13.29 -5.80
CA LEU A 125 13.84 12.62 -4.94
C LEU A 125 14.48 12.05 -3.67
N THR A 126 15.66 11.44 -3.80
CA THR A 126 16.39 10.87 -2.64
C THR A 126 16.84 11.97 -1.69
N ASP A 127 17.26 13.12 -2.22
CA ASP A 127 17.61 14.27 -1.40
C ASP A 127 16.40 14.88 -0.71
N MET A 128 15.26 14.97 -1.39
CA MET A 128 14.00 15.41 -0.78
C MET A 128 13.55 14.45 0.32
N GLU A 129 13.61 13.13 0.08
CA GLU A 129 13.27 12.11 1.07
C GLU A 129 14.19 12.20 2.31
N ARG A 130 15.50 12.35 2.11
CA ARG A 130 16.47 12.49 3.21
C ARG A 130 16.25 13.76 4.03
N ARG A 131 15.88 14.87 3.39
CA ARG A 131 15.55 16.13 4.10
C ARG A 131 14.24 16.00 4.87
N GLY A 132 13.29 15.25 4.32
CA GLY A 132 11.95 15.11 4.86
C GLY A 132 11.15 16.42 4.80
N VAL A 133 10.01 16.42 5.48
CA VAL A 133 9.14 17.59 5.64
C VAL A 133 9.00 17.85 7.14
N ARG A 134 9.29 19.08 7.57
CA ARG A 134 9.06 19.47 8.96
C ARG A 134 7.57 19.46 9.24
N VAL A 135 7.16 18.68 10.23
CA VAL A 135 5.79 18.64 10.74
C VAL A 135 5.83 19.04 12.20
N ASP A 136 5.09 20.09 12.57
CA ASP A 136 4.91 20.49 13.96
C ASP A 136 3.86 19.60 14.63
N ALA A 137 4.28 18.36 14.91
CA ALA A 137 3.41 17.34 15.48
C ALA A 137 3.07 17.60 16.96
N LYS A 138 3.98 18.25 17.70
CA LYS A 138 3.87 18.35 19.16
C LYS A 138 3.02 19.54 19.61
N ASP A 139 3.14 20.67 18.94
CA ASP A 139 2.45 21.89 19.37
C ASP A 139 1.22 22.13 18.49
N TYR A 140 1.44 22.38 17.19
CA TYR A 140 0.34 22.71 16.29
C TYR A 140 -0.64 21.55 16.07
N LEU A 141 -0.15 20.38 15.60
CA LEU A 141 -1.05 19.26 15.30
C LEU A 141 -1.74 18.69 16.54
N ALA A 142 -1.08 18.73 17.71
CA ALA A 142 -1.71 18.32 18.96
C ALA A 142 -2.89 19.21 19.34
N GLN A 143 -2.77 20.54 19.15
CA GLN A 143 -3.87 21.48 19.37
C GLN A 143 -5.01 21.27 18.37
N VAL A 144 -4.67 21.05 17.10
CA VAL A 144 -5.65 20.72 16.05
C VAL A 144 -6.40 19.43 16.40
N GLU A 145 -5.73 18.41 16.94
CA GLU A 145 -6.36 17.17 17.37
C GLU A 145 -7.35 17.39 18.52
N VAL A 146 -7.01 18.22 19.51
CA VAL A 146 -7.93 18.56 20.62
C VAL A 146 -9.21 19.22 20.08
N GLN A 147 -9.06 20.19 19.17
CA GLN A 147 -10.21 20.84 18.53
C GLN A 147 -11.03 19.84 17.71
N ALA A 148 -10.39 19.01 16.88
CA ALA A 148 -11.07 18.02 16.05
C ALA A 148 -11.84 16.98 16.90
N ARG A 149 -11.32 16.58 18.06
CA ARG A 149 -12.02 15.69 19.00
C ARG A 149 -13.24 16.37 19.62
N LYS A 150 -13.13 17.65 19.98
CA LYS A 150 -14.26 18.45 20.48
C LYS A 150 -15.34 18.60 19.40
N ASP A 151 -14.95 18.97 18.18
CA ASP A 151 -15.83 19.12 17.04
C ASP A 151 -16.56 17.82 16.72
N ARG A 152 -15.85 16.68 16.77
CA ARG A 152 -16.46 15.37 16.59
C ARG A 152 -17.58 15.12 17.60
N VAL A 153 -17.34 15.36 18.88
CA VAL A 153 -18.37 15.16 19.93
C VAL A 153 -19.55 16.10 19.71
N GLU A 154 -19.29 17.37 19.39
CA GLU A 154 -20.33 18.36 19.15
C GLU A 154 -21.18 18.01 17.92
N HIS A 155 -20.56 17.61 16.82
CA HIS A 155 -21.24 17.22 15.60
C HIS A 155 -21.99 15.90 15.73
N GLU A 156 -21.44 14.91 16.45
CA GLU A 156 -22.16 13.67 16.78
C GLU A 156 -23.42 13.98 17.60
N LYS A 157 -23.33 14.90 18.58
CA LYS A 157 -24.47 15.34 19.37
C LYS A 157 -25.52 16.06 18.50
N LYS A 158 -25.12 17.06 17.71
CA LYS A 158 -26.02 17.80 16.81
C LYS A 158 -26.73 16.86 15.82
N PHE A 159 -25.99 15.87 15.29
CA PHE A 159 -26.56 14.88 14.38
C PHE A 159 -27.61 14.00 15.08
N ARG A 160 -27.34 13.53 16.30
CA ARG A 160 -28.32 12.77 17.10
C ARG A 160 -29.54 13.59 17.48
N GLU A 161 -29.37 14.86 17.84
CA GLU A 161 -30.49 15.78 18.12
C GLU A 161 -31.34 16.02 16.88
N TRP A 162 -30.71 16.18 15.71
CA TRP A 162 -31.44 16.25 14.45
C TRP A 162 -32.16 14.93 14.12
N ALA A 163 -31.50 13.78 14.30
CA ALA A 163 -32.12 12.47 14.09
C ALA A 163 -33.30 12.25 15.05
N HIS A 164 -33.22 12.75 16.27
CA HIS A 164 -34.33 12.72 17.25
C HIS A 164 -35.57 13.44 16.74
N GLN A 165 -35.40 14.56 16.03
CA GLN A 165 -36.53 15.28 15.40
C GLN A 165 -37.20 14.46 14.28
N GLN A 166 -36.50 13.49 13.69
CA GLN A 166 -37.02 12.67 12.59
C GLN A 166 -37.67 11.37 13.09
N ILE A 167 -37.03 10.66 14.04
CA ILE A 167 -37.42 9.30 14.46
C ILE A 167 -37.62 9.15 15.98
N GLY A 168 -37.75 10.26 16.72
CA GLY A 168 -37.99 10.23 18.16
C GLY A 168 -36.80 9.71 18.97
N ILE A 169 -37.05 9.02 20.09
CA ILE A 169 -36.00 8.67 21.06
C ILE A 169 -34.86 7.82 20.45
N ASP A 170 -35.16 7.01 19.44
CA ASP A 170 -34.20 6.17 18.74
C ASP A 170 -33.12 6.98 18.01
N GLY A 171 -33.43 8.21 17.60
CA GLY A 171 -32.46 9.13 17.01
C GLY A 171 -31.34 9.56 17.97
N LEU A 172 -31.61 9.59 19.28
CA LEU A 172 -30.57 9.87 20.29
C LEU A 172 -29.65 8.66 20.53
N ALA A 173 -30.16 7.44 20.35
CA ALA A 173 -29.41 6.19 20.51
C ALA A 173 -28.64 5.78 19.23
N LEU A 174 -28.87 6.48 18.11
CA LEU A 174 -28.21 6.22 16.84
C LEU A 174 -26.68 6.34 16.97
N ASN A 175 -25.95 5.36 16.44
CA ASN A 175 -24.50 5.36 16.33
C ASN A 175 -24.09 5.87 14.93
N PRO A 176 -23.60 7.11 14.79
CA PRO A 176 -23.20 7.66 13.48
C PRO A 176 -22.00 6.96 12.86
N ALA A 177 -21.25 6.14 13.61
CA ALA A 177 -20.15 5.34 13.07
C ALA A 177 -20.62 4.01 12.46
N SER A 178 -21.89 3.61 12.64
CA SER A 178 -22.43 2.38 12.07
C SER A 178 -22.99 2.64 10.67
N SER A 179 -22.28 2.16 9.64
CA SER A 179 -22.75 2.23 8.26
C SER A 179 -24.13 1.59 8.08
N THR A 180 -24.39 0.46 8.76
CA THR A 180 -25.69 -0.20 8.74
C THR A 180 -26.80 0.67 9.34
N GLN A 181 -26.58 1.27 10.52
CA GLN A 181 -27.59 2.13 11.14
C GLN A 181 -27.86 3.38 10.31
N LEU A 182 -26.82 4.03 9.79
CA LEU A 182 -26.98 5.17 8.89
C LEU A 182 -27.71 4.80 7.60
N SER A 183 -27.42 3.63 7.02
CA SER A 183 -28.05 3.19 5.78
C SER A 183 -29.54 2.92 6.00
N THR A 184 -29.91 2.25 7.09
CA THR A 184 -31.32 2.03 7.43
C THR A 184 -32.04 3.35 7.74
N PHE A 185 -31.40 4.25 8.48
CA PHE A 185 -32.00 5.54 8.84
C PHE A 185 -32.22 6.45 7.63
N LEU A 186 -31.23 6.58 6.73
CA LEU A 186 -31.29 7.50 5.59
C LEU A 186 -32.02 6.92 4.37
N PHE A 187 -31.99 5.61 4.18
CA PHE A 187 -32.45 4.96 2.95
C PHE A 187 -33.38 3.77 3.20
N GLY A 188 -33.80 3.51 4.44
CA GLY A 188 -34.68 2.39 4.77
C GLY A 188 -35.93 2.35 3.89
N GLY A 189 -36.18 1.20 3.27
CA GLY A 189 -37.28 1.02 2.32
C GLY A 189 -37.00 1.45 0.87
N ALA A 190 -35.80 1.95 0.57
CA ALA A 190 -35.34 2.21 -0.79
C ALA A 190 -34.81 0.92 -1.45
N ARG A 191 -34.78 0.89 -2.78
CA ARG A 191 -34.22 -0.21 -3.57
C ARG A 191 -32.75 0.09 -3.91
N ASN A 192 -31.85 -0.86 -3.68
CA ASN A 192 -30.45 -0.73 -4.07
C ASN A 192 -30.34 -0.75 -5.60
N GLU A 193 -29.77 0.28 -6.22
CA GLU A 193 -29.65 0.38 -7.68
C GLU A 193 -28.67 -0.64 -8.28
N LYS A 194 -27.69 -1.14 -7.52
CA LYS A 194 -26.67 -2.09 -7.99
C LYS A 194 -27.13 -3.54 -7.85
N THR A 195 -27.73 -3.89 -6.71
CA THR A 195 -28.16 -5.28 -6.43
C THR A 195 -29.63 -5.53 -6.72
N GLY A 196 -30.44 -4.46 -6.82
CA GLY A 196 -31.89 -4.54 -7.00
C GLY A 196 -32.66 -4.96 -5.76
N GLU A 197 -31.98 -5.25 -4.65
CA GLU A 197 -32.58 -5.71 -3.40
C GLU A 197 -33.19 -4.53 -2.61
N PRO A 198 -34.38 -4.70 -2.00
CA PRO A 198 -34.96 -3.70 -1.13
C PRO A 198 -34.20 -3.65 0.20
N THR A 199 -33.93 -2.45 0.69
CA THR A 199 -33.41 -2.26 2.05
C THR A 199 -34.53 -2.46 3.07
N GLU A 200 -34.17 -2.99 4.24
CA GLU A 200 -35.07 -3.12 5.37
C GLU A 200 -35.66 -1.75 5.73
N LYS A 201 -36.99 -1.65 5.82
CA LYS A 201 -37.69 -0.41 6.21
C LYS A 201 -37.38 -0.02 7.65
N GLU A 202 -37.28 -1.03 8.52
CA GLU A 202 -37.02 -0.89 9.94
C GLU A 202 -36.08 -2.00 10.38
N ARG A 203 -35.15 -1.68 11.28
CA ARG A 203 -34.20 -2.64 11.84
C ARG A 203 -33.92 -2.31 13.29
N VAL A 204 -34.02 -3.32 14.16
CA VAL A 204 -33.73 -3.17 15.59
C VAL A 204 -32.25 -3.45 15.83
N PHE A 205 -31.59 -2.52 16.53
CA PHE A 205 -30.19 -2.66 16.92
C PHE A 205 -30.09 -2.84 18.44
N LYS A 206 -29.13 -3.65 18.89
CA LYS A 206 -28.79 -3.71 20.30
C LYS A 206 -28.08 -2.41 20.68
N VAL A 207 -28.60 -1.72 21.70
CA VAL A 207 -27.90 -0.60 22.33
C VAL A 207 -26.77 -1.22 23.17
N LEU A 208 -25.55 -0.72 22.98
CA LEU A 208 -24.37 -1.11 23.77
C LEU A 208 -24.36 -0.38 25.11
#